data_AF-A0A7C5IZN4-F1
#
_entry.id   AF-A0A7C5IZN4-F1
#
_cell.length_a   1.000
_cell.length_b   1.000
_cell.length_c   1.000
_cell.angle_alpha   90.00
_cell.angle_beta   90.00
_cell.angle_gamma   90.00
#
_symmetry.space_group_name_H-M   'P 1'
#
loop_
_entity.id
_entity.type
_entity.pdbx_description
1 polymer ?
#
loop_
_entity_poly.entity_id
_entity_poly.type
_entity_poly.pdbx_seq_one_letter_code
_entity_poly.pdbx_strand_id
1 'polypeptide(L)'
;MGCTPHRHGGRGHPPGRPPGTRTHRPLAQPGRGQEDLRMKPVELPPVEVPQPETGNLEPLLHEIRHALRRLVVSGDETIIDLRALPLAPGEEKRLEEALGVGEVEISIQALGTTRVIETRYSGVWLVTHQDEGGEVLGRTIEVTRVPALVPSQPEEMDHSLLELEARLHTATPGGSAP
;
A
#
# COMPACT_ATOMS: atom_id res chain seq x y z
N MET A 1 25.24 -38.25 56.28
CA MET A 1 26.17 -37.11 56.33
C MET A 1 25.31 -35.85 56.47
N GLY A 2 25.27 -35.06 57.52
CA GLY A 2 25.97 -34.98 58.80
C GLY A 2 25.50 -33.67 59.46
N CYS A 3 24.78 -33.81 60.58
CA CYS A 3 24.54 -32.89 61.71
C CYS A 3 24.56 -31.34 61.53
N THR A 4 23.40 -30.72 61.83
CA THR A 4 23.08 -29.68 62.87
C THR A 4 24.22 -29.05 63.71
N PRO A 5 23.99 -28.00 64.57
CA PRO A 5 23.10 -26.81 64.55
C PRO A 5 23.73 -25.51 65.19
N HIS A 6 22.91 -24.46 65.31
CA HIS A 6 22.75 -23.53 66.47
C HIS A 6 23.69 -22.36 66.82
N ARG A 7 22.99 -21.24 67.15
CA ARG A 7 23.25 -20.18 68.17
C ARG A 7 24.39 -19.19 67.85
N HIS A 8 24.39 -17.93 68.29
CA HIS A 8 23.75 -17.26 69.41
C HIS A 8 23.68 -15.75 69.14
N GLY A 9 22.57 -15.09 69.53
CA GLY A 9 22.55 -13.63 69.68
C GLY A 9 23.35 -13.19 70.90
N GLY A 10 24.01 -12.04 70.81
CA GLY A 10 24.73 -11.38 71.89
C GLY A 10 24.97 -9.91 71.56
N ARG A 11 24.40 -9.02 72.38
CA ARG A 11 24.46 -7.55 72.26
C ARG A 11 25.80 -7.01 72.76
N GLY A 12 26.29 -5.93 72.16
CA GLY A 12 27.36 -5.09 72.68
C GLY A 12 27.34 -3.69 72.04
N HIS A 13 26.96 -2.68 72.81
CA HIS A 13 27.38 -1.27 72.65
C HIS A 13 28.81 -1.12 73.24
N PRO A 14 29.59 -0.02 73.15
CA PRO A 14 29.45 1.34 72.55
C PRO A 14 30.78 1.70 71.76
N PRO A 15 31.39 2.91 71.70
CA PRO A 15 31.00 4.31 71.96
C PRO A 15 31.25 5.28 70.77
N GLY A 16 30.93 6.56 71.02
CA GLY A 16 30.81 7.63 70.02
C GLY A 16 32.08 8.10 69.30
N ARG A 17 31.86 8.92 68.27
CA ARG A 17 32.88 9.67 67.53
C ARG A 17 32.71 11.17 67.78
N PRO A 18 33.82 11.93 67.91
CA PRO A 18 33.84 13.32 68.38
C PRO A 18 33.44 14.32 67.28
N PRO A 19 33.10 15.58 67.66
CA PRO A 19 32.79 16.62 66.71
C PRO A 19 34.06 17.32 66.21
N GLY A 20 33.99 17.78 64.96
CA GLY A 20 34.67 19.00 64.51
C GLY A 20 36.09 18.84 64.00
N THR A 21 36.23 18.85 62.67
CA THR A 21 37.27 19.65 62.02
C THR A 21 36.69 20.31 60.79
N ARG A 22 36.58 21.64 60.90
CA ARG A 22 36.20 22.57 59.83
C ARG A 22 37.40 22.65 58.88
N THR A 23 37.39 21.85 57.82
CA THR A 23 38.41 21.94 56.77
C THR A 23 37.88 22.75 55.60
N HIS A 24 38.67 23.76 55.28
CA HIS A 24 38.47 24.79 54.27
C HIS A 24 37.83 24.29 52.97
N ARG A 25 36.79 25.02 52.54
CA ARG A 25 36.21 24.93 51.19
C ARG A 25 37.28 25.32 50.17
N PRO A 26 37.76 24.42 49.29
CA PRO A 26 38.58 24.83 48.16
C PRO A 26 37.69 25.62 47.19
N LEU A 27 38.24 26.70 46.62
CA LEU A 27 37.58 27.46 45.56
C LEU A 27 37.24 26.53 44.40
N ALA A 28 35.96 26.49 44.02
CA ALA A 28 35.49 25.81 42.82
C ALA A 28 36.23 26.39 41.60
N GLN A 29 36.96 25.53 40.89
CA GLN A 29 37.40 25.84 39.54
C GLN A 29 36.14 25.89 38.67
N PRO A 30 35.95 26.90 37.81
CA PRO A 30 34.91 26.81 36.79
C PRO A 30 35.33 25.70 35.82
N GLY A 31 34.65 24.55 35.91
CA GLY A 31 34.72 23.53 34.89
C GLY A 31 34.28 24.16 33.58
N ARG A 32 35.16 24.16 32.57
CA ARG A 32 34.75 24.41 31.20
C ARG A 32 33.78 23.30 30.81
N GLY A 33 32.48 23.58 30.94
CA GLY A 33 31.44 22.82 30.24
C GLY A 33 31.62 23.08 28.76
N GLN A 34 32.43 22.25 28.10
CA GLN A 34 32.39 22.12 26.66
C GLN A 34 31.10 21.35 26.37
N GLU A 35 30.00 22.08 26.30
CA GLU A 35 28.74 21.57 25.77
C GLU A 35 29.02 21.26 24.30
N ASP A 36 29.29 19.99 24.02
CA ASP A 36 29.36 19.42 22.69
C ASP A 36 27.98 19.61 22.07
N LEU A 37 27.73 20.80 21.49
CA LEU A 37 26.68 21.01 20.50
C LEU A 37 27.05 20.16 19.28
N ARG A 38 26.87 18.85 19.43
CA ARG A 38 26.76 17.91 18.33
C ARG A 38 25.45 18.26 17.63
N MET A 39 25.54 19.25 16.74
CA MET A 39 24.55 19.49 15.70
C MET A 39 24.35 18.15 15.01
N LYS A 40 23.23 17.48 15.29
CA LYS A 40 22.83 16.32 14.51
C LYS A 40 22.71 16.82 13.07
N PRO A 41 23.38 16.19 12.10
CA PRO A 41 23.15 16.51 10.70
C PRO A 41 21.65 16.46 10.45
N VAL A 42 21.07 17.57 10.03
CA VAL A 42 19.71 17.55 9.48
C VAL A 42 19.83 16.77 8.19
N GLU A 43 19.41 15.51 8.19
CA GLU A 43 19.14 14.77 6.97
C GLU A 43 17.99 15.52 6.29
N LEU A 44 18.36 16.34 5.30
CA LEU A 44 17.39 16.94 4.40
C LEU A 44 16.67 15.79 3.69
N PRO A 45 15.33 15.81 3.59
CA PRO A 45 14.63 14.85 2.74
C PRO A 45 15.23 14.93 1.33
N PRO A 46 15.28 13.81 0.59
CA PRO A 46 15.80 13.81 -0.78
C PRO A 46 15.10 14.93 -1.56
N VAL A 47 15.87 15.90 -2.05
CA VAL A 47 15.34 16.90 -2.97
C VAL A 47 15.05 16.14 -4.25
N GLU A 48 13.76 15.89 -4.51
CA GLU A 48 13.29 15.24 -5.73
C GLU A 48 13.68 16.14 -6.91
N VAL A 49 14.80 15.82 -7.55
CA VAL A 49 15.26 16.53 -8.74
C VAL A 49 14.19 16.29 -9.81
N PRO A 50 13.54 17.33 -10.37
CA PRO A 50 12.55 17.13 -11.41
C PRO A 50 13.26 16.44 -12.58
N GLN A 51 12.88 15.19 -12.82
CA GLN A 51 13.35 14.44 -13.97
C GLN A 51 12.78 15.12 -15.23
N PRO A 52 13.51 15.14 -16.35
CA PRO A 52 13.00 15.70 -17.58
C PRO A 52 11.73 14.92 -17.98
N GLU A 53 10.60 15.63 -17.94
CA GLU A 53 9.31 15.14 -18.40
C GLU A 53 9.38 14.84 -19.90
N THR A 54 8.91 13.66 -20.32
CA THR A 54 8.88 13.32 -21.76
C THR A 54 7.92 14.22 -22.52
N GLY A 55 6.98 14.85 -21.80
CA GLY A 55 5.96 15.74 -22.38
C GLY A 55 4.81 14.96 -23.01
N ASN A 56 4.76 13.64 -22.80
CA ASN A 56 3.74 12.75 -23.38
C ASN A 56 2.40 12.77 -22.63
N LEU A 57 2.36 13.37 -21.43
CA LEU A 57 1.14 13.46 -20.63
C LEU A 57 0.02 14.23 -21.34
N GLU A 58 0.29 15.45 -21.82
CA GLU A 58 -0.73 16.29 -22.46
C GLU A 58 -1.27 15.68 -23.77
N PRO A 59 -0.42 15.16 -24.69
CA PRO A 59 -0.88 14.38 -25.84
C PRO A 59 -1.78 13.20 -25.47
N LEU A 60 -1.42 12.46 -24.42
CA LEU A 60 -2.21 11.31 -23.96
C LEU A 60 -3.59 11.75 -23.44
N LEU A 61 -3.68 12.83 -22.66
CA LEU A 61 -4.97 13.38 -22.23
C LEU A 61 -5.82 13.86 -23.42
N HIS A 62 -5.20 14.44 -24.44
CA HIS A 62 -5.90 14.75 -25.69
C HIS A 62 -6.39 13.51 -26.43
N GLU A 63 -5.60 12.44 -26.47
CA GLU A 63 -5.99 11.16 -27.07
C GLU A 63 -7.21 10.55 -26.35
N ILE A 64 -7.19 10.52 -25.02
CA ILE A 64 -8.31 10.06 -24.19
C ILE A 64 -9.56 10.89 -24.48
N ARG A 65 -9.44 12.22 -24.55
CA ARG A 65 -10.56 13.11 -24.92
C ARG A 65 -11.12 12.75 -26.30
N HIS A 66 -10.26 12.50 -27.29
CA HIS A 66 -10.69 12.13 -28.64
C HIS A 66 -11.36 10.76 -28.66
N ALA A 67 -10.83 9.78 -27.95
CA ALA A 67 -11.43 8.46 -27.78
C ALA A 67 -12.80 8.56 -27.10
N LEU A 68 -12.92 9.36 -26.03
CA LEU A 68 -14.19 9.53 -25.32
C LEU A 68 -15.23 10.20 -26.20
N ARG A 69 -14.83 11.16 -27.03
CA ARG A 69 -15.73 11.75 -28.04
C ARG A 69 -16.23 10.70 -29.04
N ARG A 70 -15.37 9.76 -29.49
CA ARG A 70 -15.81 8.67 -30.38
C ARG A 70 -16.77 7.73 -29.67
N LEU A 71 -16.46 7.33 -28.45
CA LEU A 71 -17.36 6.50 -27.64
C LEU A 71 -18.76 7.12 -27.48
N VAL A 72 -18.82 8.44 -27.26
CA VAL A 72 -20.10 9.16 -27.12
C VAL A 72 -20.86 9.26 -28.44
N VAL A 73 -20.17 9.50 -29.56
CA VAL A 73 -20.80 9.79 -30.86
C VAL A 73 -21.18 8.51 -31.62
N SER A 74 -20.28 7.52 -31.66
CA SER A 74 -20.43 6.29 -32.46
C SER A 74 -20.49 5.02 -31.62
N GLY A 75 -20.11 5.08 -30.33
CA GLY A 75 -19.93 3.88 -29.52
C GLY A 75 -18.59 3.18 -29.73
N ASP A 76 -17.68 3.78 -30.50
CA ASP A 76 -16.37 3.17 -30.78
C ASP A 76 -15.50 3.18 -29.53
N GLU A 77 -15.12 1.99 -29.08
CA GLU A 77 -14.22 1.79 -27.95
C GLU A 77 -12.77 1.99 -28.37
N THR A 78 -11.89 2.29 -27.41
CA THR A 78 -10.47 2.50 -27.69
C THR A 78 -9.63 2.01 -26.53
N ILE A 79 -8.52 1.35 -26.84
CA ILE A 79 -7.53 0.90 -25.86
C ILE A 79 -6.21 1.62 -26.16
N ILE A 80 -5.62 2.22 -25.14
CA ILE A 80 -4.33 2.90 -25.21
C ILE A 80 -3.36 2.14 -24.30
N ASP A 81 -2.31 1.54 -24.88
CA ASP A 81 -1.27 0.84 -24.12
C ASP A 81 -0.25 1.84 -23.57
N LEU A 82 -0.21 1.98 -22.24
CA LEU A 82 0.70 2.90 -21.58
C LEU A 82 2.15 2.41 -21.60
N ARG A 83 2.39 1.10 -21.73
CA ARG A 83 3.75 0.55 -21.83
C ARG A 83 4.38 0.79 -23.19
N ALA A 84 3.55 1.01 -24.22
CA ALA A 84 4.00 1.36 -25.56
C ALA A 84 4.46 2.83 -25.66
N LEU A 85 4.11 3.66 -24.66
CA LEU A 85 4.49 5.07 -24.60
C LEU A 85 5.70 5.25 -23.66
N PRO A 86 6.76 5.96 -24.09
CA PRO A 86 7.84 6.31 -23.18
C PRO A 86 7.34 7.36 -22.20
N LEU A 87 7.01 6.95 -20.98
CA LEU A 87 6.71 7.86 -19.86
C LEU A 87 7.92 7.97 -18.95
N ALA A 88 8.31 9.19 -18.58
CA ALA A 88 9.35 9.42 -17.59
C ALA A 88 8.86 8.92 -16.22
N PRO A 89 9.79 8.49 -15.34
CA PRO A 89 9.45 8.18 -13.96
C PRO A 89 8.74 9.37 -13.30
N GLY A 90 7.50 9.16 -12.84
CA GLY A 90 6.64 10.18 -12.25
C GLY A 90 5.56 10.75 -13.19
N GLU A 91 5.68 10.61 -14.52
CA GLU A 91 4.59 10.98 -15.43
C GLU A 91 3.40 10.03 -15.31
N GLU A 92 3.62 8.75 -15.04
CA GLU A 92 2.55 7.80 -14.73
C GLU A 92 1.74 8.23 -13.51
N LYS A 93 2.42 8.65 -12.44
CA LYS A 93 1.76 9.15 -11.24
C LYS A 93 0.94 10.41 -11.53
N ARG A 94 1.50 11.35 -12.31
CA ARG A 94 0.78 12.56 -12.72
C ARG A 94 -0.41 12.24 -13.61
N LEU A 95 -0.30 11.22 -14.48
CA LEU A 95 -1.42 10.73 -15.28
C LEU A 95 -2.52 10.17 -14.38
N GLU A 96 -2.18 9.31 -13.41
CA GLU A 96 -3.13 8.81 -12.42
C GLU A 96 -3.80 9.95 -11.64
N GLU A 97 -3.04 10.95 -11.19
CA GLU A 97 -3.56 12.12 -10.49
C GLU A 97 -4.50 12.96 -11.38
N ALA A 98 -4.16 13.12 -12.67
CA ALA A 98 -4.96 13.86 -13.63
C ALA A 98 -6.27 13.15 -14.00
N LEU A 99 -6.23 11.82 -14.10
CA LEU A 99 -7.39 10.97 -14.34
C LEU A 99 -8.25 10.82 -13.09
N GLY A 100 -7.63 10.80 -11.91
CA GLY A 100 -8.28 10.53 -10.65
C GLY A 100 -8.96 9.16 -10.59
N VAL A 101 -9.71 8.94 -9.51
CA VAL A 101 -10.48 7.71 -9.27
C VAL A 101 -11.96 8.07 -9.29
N GLY A 102 -12.74 7.26 -10.00
CA GLY A 102 -14.18 7.33 -10.11
C GLY A 102 -14.88 6.47 -9.07
N GLU A 103 -16.03 5.93 -9.45
CA GLU A 103 -16.93 5.21 -8.52
C GLU A 103 -16.70 3.70 -8.53
N VAL A 104 -16.18 3.16 -9.63
CA VAL A 104 -16.09 1.72 -9.84
C VAL A 104 -14.65 1.24 -9.76
N GLU A 105 -14.43 0.23 -8.93
CA GLU A 105 -13.18 -0.53 -8.87
C GLU A 105 -13.49 -2.03 -8.88
N ILE A 106 -12.79 -2.78 -9.72
CA ILE A 106 -12.94 -4.22 -9.88
C ILE A 106 -11.55 -4.86 -9.76
N SER A 107 -11.47 -5.96 -9.01
CA SER A 107 -10.27 -6.79 -8.91
C SER A 107 -10.60 -8.21 -9.36
N ILE A 108 -9.83 -8.73 -10.31
CA ILE A 108 -9.99 -10.07 -10.88
C ILE A 108 -8.75 -10.88 -10.52
N GLN A 109 -8.96 -12.02 -9.86
CA GLN A 109 -7.90 -12.94 -9.47
C GLN A 109 -7.87 -14.14 -10.42
N ALA A 110 -6.95 -14.10 -11.38
CA ALA A 110 -6.77 -15.16 -12.38
C ALA A 110 -5.30 -15.19 -12.80
N LEU A 111 -4.52 -16.13 -12.25
CA LEU A 111 -3.07 -16.29 -12.52
C LEU A 111 -2.30 -14.96 -12.34
N GLY A 112 -2.60 -14.26 -11.26
CA GLY A 112 -2.23 -12.86 -11.04
C GLY A 112 -3.44 -12.02 -10.68
N THR A 113 -3.23 -10.72 -10.51
CA THR A 113 -4.30 -9.77 -10.21
C THR A 113 -4.46 -8.78 -11.34
N THR A 114 -5.67 -8.66 -11.87
CA THR A 114 -6.05 -7.56 -12.75
C THR A 114 -6.90 -6.57 -11.97
N ARG A 115 -6.49 -5.30 -11.94
CA ARG A 115 -7.24 -4.22 -11.32
C ARG A 115 -7.78 -3.30 -12.40
N VAL A 116 -9.09 -3.06 -12.36
CA VAL A 116 -9.83 -2.21 -13.29
C VAL A 116 -10.45 -1.09 -12.48
N ILE A 117 -10.06 0.15 -12.77
CA ILE A 117 -10.52 1.33 -12.03
C ILE A 117 -11.16 2.29 -13.02
N GLU A 118 -12.42 2.67 -12.79
CA GLU A 118 -12.99 3.81 -13.50
C GLU A 118 -12.31 5.08 -12.99
N THR A 119 -11.92 5.95 -13.90
CA THR A 119 -11.35 7.24 -13.53
C THR A 119 -12.46 8.22 -13.13
N ARG A 120 -12.11 9.44 -12.72
CA ARG A 120 -13.14 10.47 -12.45
C ARG A 120 -13.94 10.86 -13.70
N TYR A 121 -13.48 10.45 -14.88
CA TYR A 121 -14.16 10.64 -16.15
C TYR A 121 -14.87 9.33 -16.54
N SER A 122 -16.20 9.35 -16.50
CA SER A 122 -16.99 8.15 -16.80
C SER A 122 -16.71 7.60 -18.19
N GLY A 123 -16.60 6.28 -18.28
CA GLY A 123 -16.23 5.59 -19.51
C GLY A 123 -14.73 5.64 -19.86
N VAL A 124 -13.88 6.14 -18.97
CA VAL A 124 -12.42 6.03 -19.05
C VAL A 124 -11.95 5.16 -17.89
N TRP A 125 -11.27 4.07 -18.21
CA TRP A 125 -10.88 3.02 -17.28
C TRP A 125 -9.37 2.82 -17.31
N LEU A 126 -8.77 2.60 -16.16
CA LEU A 126 -7.38 2.21 -16.01
C LEU A 126 -7.33 0.73 -15.66
N VAL A 127 -6.79 -0.08 -16.57
CA VAL A 127 -6.65 -1.53 -16.40
C VAL A 127 -5.18 -1.84 -16.15
N THR A 128 -4.90 -2.50 -15.05
CA THR A 128 -3.54 -2.87 -14.63
C THR A 128 -3.48 -4.38 -14.41
N HIS A 129 -2.62 -5.05 -15.16
CA HIS A 129 -2.37 -6.48 -15.02
C HIS A 129 -1.10 -6.70 -14.22
N GLN A 130 -1.19 -7.53 -13.19
CA GLN A 130 -0.07 -7.95 -12.35
C GLN A 130 0.06 -9.46 -12.35
N ASP A 131 1.29 -9.95 -12.27
CA ASP A 131 1.54 -11.38 -12.05
C ASP A 131 1.28 -11.79 -10.59
N GLU A 132 1.51 -13.06 -10.27
CA GLU A 132 1.37 -13.60 -8.91
C GLU A 132 2.38 -12.99 -7.91
N GLY A 133 3.48 -12.42 -8.39
CA GLY A 133 4.48 -11.70 -7.60
C GLY A 133 4.13 -10.24 -7.34
N GLY A 134 3.10 -9.70 -7.99
CA GLY A 134 2.68 -8.30 -7.91
C GLY A 134 3.38 -7.37 -8.90
N GLU A 135 4.21 -7.92 -9.78
CA GLU A 135 4.89 -7.13 -10.82
C GLU A 135 3.89 -6.74 -11.91
N VAL A 136 3.93 -5.47 -12.33
CA VAL A 136 3.03 -4.97 -13.37
C VAL A 136 3.46 -5.53 -14.73
N LEU A 137 2.62 -6.38 -15.31
CA LEU A 137 2.79 -6.98 -16.63
C LEU A 137 2.28 -6.08 -17.76
N GLY A 138 1.25 -5.30 -17.47
CA GLY A 138 0.50 -4.55 -18.47
C GLY A 138 -0.27 -3.40 -17.85
N ARG A 139 -0.37 -2.28 -18.56
CA ARG A 139 -1.25 -1.19 -18.15
C ARG A 139 -1.84 -0.47 -19.35
N THR A 140 -3.15 -0.35 -19.36
CA THR A 140 -3.90 0.24 -20.47
C THR A 140 -4.93 1.23 -19.95
N ILE A 141 -5.23 2.23 -20.78
CA ILE A 141 -6.44 3.03 -20.63
C ILE A 141 -7.46 2.51 -21.62
N GLU A 142 -8.60 2.07 -21.11
CA GLU A 142 -9.73 1.65 -21.94
C GLU A 142 -10.81 2.74 -21.90
N VAL A 143 -11.19 3.22 -23.07
CA VAL A 143 -12.29 4.17 -23.24
C VAL A 143 -13.48 3.38 -23.79
N THR A 144 -14.34 2.94 -22.87
CA THR A 144 -15.45 2.01 -23.11
C THR A 144 -16.52 2.18 -22.04
N ARG A 145 -17.73 1.66 -22.27
CA ARG A 145 -18.79 1.66 -21.26
C ARG A 145 -18.49 0.70 -20.11
N VAL A 146 -17.98 -0.48 -20.44
CA VAL A 146 -17.60 -1.53 -19.51
C VAL A 146 -16.42 -2.28 -20.13
N PRO A 147 -15.25 -2.36 -19.46
CA PRO A 147 -14.10 -3.09 -19.96
C PRO A 147 -14.44 -4.53 -20.30
N ALA A 148 -13.93 -5.04 -21.43
CA ALA A 148 -14.34 -6.33 -22.00
C ALA A 148 -14.07 -7.53 -21.08
N LEU A 149 -13.17 -7.38 -20.11
CA LEU A 149 -12.84 -8.39 -19.12
C LEU A 149 -13.84 -8.49 -17.94
N VAL A 150 -14.78 -7.55 -17.83
CA VAL A 150 -15.72 -7.47 -16.70
C VAL A 150 -16.98 -8.33 -16.90
N PRO A 151 -17.64 -8.33 -18.08
CA PRO A 151 -18.81 -9.17 -18.29
C PRO A 151 -18.47 -10.66 -18.19
N SER A 152 -19.33 -11.44 -17.53
CA SER A 152 -19.22 -12.90 -17.54
C SER A 152 -19.37 -13.44 -18.97
N GLN A 153 -18.56 -14.44 -19.31
CA GLN A 153 -18.62 -15.07 -20.62
C GLN A 153 -19.89 -15.93 -20.73
N PRO A 154 -20.59 -15.95 -21.88
CA PRO A 154 -21.80 -16.75 -22.06
C PRO A 154 -21.61 -18.23 -21.70
N GLU A 155 -20.46 -18.80 -22.06
CA GLU A 155 -20.13 -20.20 -21.81
C GLU A 155 -19.97 -20.50 -20.30
N GLU A 156 -19.41 -19.56 -19.54
CA GLU A 156 -19.30 -19.67 -18.08
C GLU A 156 -20.67 -19.58 -17.40
N MET A 157 -21.55 -18.73 -17.93
CA MET A 157 -22.93 -18.61 -17.45
C MET A 157 -23.73 -19.89 -17.72
N ASP A 158 -23.60 -20.48 -18.90
CA ASP A 158 -24.23 -21.76 -19.25
C ASP A 158 -23.74 -22.89 -18.33
N HIS A 159 -22.44 -22.95 -18.05
CA HIS A 159 -21.87 -23.92 -17.12
C HIS A 159 -22.43 -23.74 -15.70
N SER A 160 -22.48 -22.49 -15.24
CA SER A 160 -23.00 -22.13 -13.91
C SER A 160 -24.48 -22.51 -13.75
N LEU A 161 -25.29 -22.32 -14.82
CA LEU A 161 -26.70 -22.72 -14.82
C LEU A 161 -26.84 -24.23 -14.63
N LEU A 162 -26.10 -25.03 -15.42
CA LEU A 162 -26.12 -26.49 -15.33
C LEU A 162 -25.68 -26.99 -13.95
N GLU A 163 -24.63 -26.40 -13.38
CA GLU A 163 -24.15 -26.76 -12.05
C GLU A 163 -25.22 -26.47 -10.98
N LEU A 164 -25.85 -25.29 -11.03
CA LEU A 164 -26.87 -24.89 -10.08
C LEU A 164 -28.11 -25.79 -10.17
N GLU A 165 -28.56 -26.13 -11.39
CA GLU A 165 -29.65 -27.07 -11.61
C GLU A 165 -29.33 -28.45 -11.01
N ALA A 166 -28.14 -28.99 -11.25
CA ALA A 166 -27.72 -30.28 -10.69
C ALA A 166 -27.71 -30.26 -9.15
N ARG A 167 -27.23 -29.17 -8.54
CA ARG A 167 -27.23 -28.99 -7.09
C ARG A 167 -28.64 -28.98 -6.50
N LEU A 168 -29.60 -28.34 -7.17
CA LEU A 168 -30.99 -28.29 -6.72
C LEU A 168 -31.68 -29.66 -6.81
N HIS A 169 -31.38 -30.45 -7.84
CA HIS A 169 -31.93 -31.81 -7.98
C HIS A 169 -31.35 -32.79 -6.95
N THR A 170 -30.06 -32.66 -6.62
CA THR A 170 -29.38 -33.54 -5.64
C THR A 170 -29.69 -33.19 -4.19
N ALA A 171 -30.12 -31.96 -3.91
CA ALA A 171 -30.58 -31.53 -2.58
C ALA A 171 -31.95 -32.11 -2.15
N THR A 172 -32.58 -32.96 -2.97
CA THR A 172 -33.78 -33.72 -2.59
C THR A 172 -33.45 -35.19 -2.30
N PRO A 173 -33.09 -35.55 -1.04
CA PRO A 173 -33.31 -36.91 -0.55
C PRO A 173 -34.34 -36.93 0.60
N GLY A 174 -35.52 -37.50 0.30
CA GLY A 174 -36.29 -38.36 1.21
C GLY A 174 -36.79 -37.79 2.54
N GLY A 175 -37.75 -36.87 2.49
CA GLY A 175 -38.58 -36.52 3.65
C GLY A 175 -40.01 -37.06 3.54
N SER A 176 -40.22 -38.38 3.62
CA SER A 176 -41.50 -38.96 4.09
C SER A 176 -41.42 -40.47 4.25
N ALA A 177 -41.50 -40.94 5.49
CA ALA A 177 -42.08 -42.23 5.85
C ALA A 177 -42.58 -42.16 7.30
N PRO A 178 -43.89 -41.99 7.56
CA PRO A 178 -44.51 -42.48 8.78
C PRO A 178 -44.80 -43.98 8.71
#